data_AF-W1W6X7-F1
#
_entry.id   AF-W1W6X7-F1
#
_cell.length_a   1.000
_cell.length_b   1.000
_cell.length_c   1.000
_cell.angle_alpha   90.00
_cell.angle_beta   90.00
_cell.angle_gamma   90.00
#
_symmetry.space_group_name_H-M   'P 1'
#
loop_
_entity.id
_entity.type
_entity.pdbx_description
1 polymer ?
#
loop_
_entity_poly.entity_id
_entity_poly.type
_entity_poly.pdbx_seq_one_letter_code
_entity_poly.pdbx_strand_id
1 'polypeptide(L)' 'FTVSDVKLSAPTMKRDGKVTASVQVTNTGKREGATVVQMYLQDVTASMSRPVKQLKGFEKITLKPGETQTVSFPSDLGWL' A
#
# COMPACT_ATOMS: atom_id res chain seq x y z
N PHE A 1 5.18 14.65 -3.78
CA PHE A 1 4.57 13.79 -2.75
C PHE A 1 5.66 13.01 -2.06
N THR A 2 5.58 12.88 -0.74
CA THR A 2 6.39 11.95 0.04
C THR A 2 5.51 10.83 0.56
N VAL A 3 6.08 9.65 0.74
CA VAL A 3 5.39 8.46 1.26
C VAL A 3 6.17 7.98 2.47
N SER A 4 5.47 7.70 3.57
CA SER A 4 6.10 7.13 4.77
C SER A 4 6.51 5.67 4.56
N ASP A 5 7.24 5.13 5.53
CA ASP A 5 7.38 3.69 5.66
C ASP A 5 6.00 3.01 5.75
N VAL A 6 5.93 1.78 5.25
CA VAL A 6 4.73 0.94 5.32
C VAL A 6 4.50 0.52 6.76
N LYS A 7 3.28 0.71 7.24
CA LYS A 7 2.80 0.14 8.50
C LYS A 7 1.89 -1.03 8.21
N LEU A 8 2.15 -2.15 8.88
CA LEU A 8 1.29 -3.32 8.87
C LEU A 8 0.51 -3.37 10.18
N SER A 9 -0.77 -3.74 10.10
CA SER A 9 -1.59 -3.94 11.31
C SER A 9 -1.10 -5.09 12.19
N ALA A 10 -0.36 -6.06 11.61
CA ALA A 10 0.31 -7.14 12.33
C ALA A 10 1.53 -7.63 11.53
N PRO A 11 2.58 -8.15 12.20
CA PRO A 11 3.77 -8.70 11.52
C PRO A 11 3.53 -10.09 10.92
N THR A 12 2.48 -10.80 11.36
CA THR A 12 2.11 -12.13 10.90
C THR A 12 0.60 -12.21 10.72
N MET A 13 0.16 -13.12 9.84
CA MET A 13 -1.25 -13.36 9.55
C MET A 13 -1.49 -14.86 9.48
N LYS A 14 -2.64 -15.32 10.00
CA LYS A 14 -3.15 -16.66 9.70
C LYS A 14 -3.61 -16.73 8.25
N ARG A 15 -3.73 -17.92 7.68
CA ARG A 15 -4.11 -18.12 6.28
C ARG A 15 -5.45 -17.47 5.88
N ASP A 16 -6.35 -17.34 6.85
CA ASP A 16 -7.68 -16.72 6.78
C ASP A 16 -7.75 -15.35 7.49
N GLY A 17 -6.61 -14.84 7.95
CA GLY A 17 -6.53 -13.56 8.63
C GLY A 17 -6.57 -12.37 7.66
N LYS A 18 -6.62 -11.17 8.23
CA LYS A 18 -6.51 -9.91 7.47
C LYS A 18 -5.37 -9.07 8.02
N VAL A 19 -4.63 -8.44 7.12
CA VAL A 19 -3.57 -7.47 7.45
C VAL A 19 -3.80 -6.28 6.56
N THR A 20 -3.85 -5.12 7.20
CA THR A 20 -3.95 -3.85 6.51
C THR A 20 -2.54 -3.28 6.39
N ALA A 21 -2.14 -2.98 5.16
CA ALA A 21 -0.97 -2.17 4.89
C ALA A 21 -1.38 -0.71 4.73
N SER A 22 -0.70 0.20 5.41
CA SER A 22 -0.98 1.63 5.31
C SER A 22 0.27 2.48 5.17
N VAL A 23 0.11 3.61 4.48
CA VAL A 23 1.15 4.63 4.31
C VAL A 23 0.53 6.02 4.50
N GLN A 24 1.33 6.96 5.00
CA GLN A 24 0.98 8.37 4.95
C GLN A 24 1.56 8.97 3.67
N VAL A 25 0.74 9.72 2.94
CA VAL A 25 1.15 10.44 1.74
C VAL A 25 0.96 11.93 1.97
N THR A 26 2.03 12.68 1.82
CA THR A 26 2.04 14.13 2.01
C THR A 26 2.32 14.85 0.70
N ASN A 27 1.52 15.87 0.38
CA ASN A 27 1.85 16.79 -0.71
C ASN A 27 2.84 17.86 -0.23
N THR A 28 4.13 17.62 -0.47
CA THR A 28 5.23 18.54 -0.16
C THR A 28 5.43 19.64 -1.21
N GLY A 29 4.56 19.73 -2.23
CA GLY A 29 4.61 20.73 -3.28
C GLY A 29 3.87 22.03 -2.90
N LYS A 30 3.90 23.00 -3.82
CA LYS A 30 3.23 24.31 -3.66
C LYS A 30 1.86 24.39 -4.34
N ARG A 31 1.40 23.30 -4.95
CA ARG A 31 0.13 23.24 -5.70
C ARG A 31 -0.67 22.03 -5.27
N GLU A 32 -1.99 22.14 -5.35
CA GLU A 32 -2.87 20.98 -5.28
C GLU A 32 -2.54 20.01 -6.42
N GLY A 33 -2.60 18.71 -6.12
CA GLY A 33 -2.32 17.68 -7.11
C GLY A 33 -2.91 16.34 -6.70
N ALA A 34 -3.16 15.51 -7.72
CA ALA A 34 -3.59 14.14 -7.52
C ALA A 34 -2.40 13.18 -7.75
N THR A 35 -2.36 12.09 -6.98
CA THR A 35 -1.39 11.01 -7.15
C THR A 35 -2.08 9.66 -7.01
N VAL A 36 -1.51 8.62 -7.64
CA VAL A 36 -1.99 7.23 -7.52
C VAL A 36 -1.01 6.46 -6.65
N VAL A 37 -1.48 6.07 -5.46
CA VAL A 37 -0.74 5.20 -4.54
C VAL A 37 -0.97 3.75 -4.97
N GLN A 38 0.09 2.96 -5.11
CA GLN A 38 0.03 1.61 -5.65
C GLN A 38 0.67 0.62 -4.67
N MET A 39 -0.06 -0.44 -4.31
CA MET A 39 0.41 -1.53 -3.45
C MET A 39 0.85 -2.72 -4.29
N TYR A 40 2.09 -3.14 -4.11
CA TYR A 40 2.65 -4.33 -4.73
C TYR A 40 2.96 -5.38 -3.67
N LEU A 41 2.63 -6.64 -3.96
CA LEU A 41 3.07 -7.79 -3.15
C LEU A 41 4.15 -8.57 -3.91
N GLN A 42 5.12 -9.06 -3.14
CA GLN A 42 6.14 -9.99 -3.58
C GLN A 42 5.98 -11.27 -2.76
N ASP A 43 5.90 -12.41 -3.45
CA ASP A 43 5.92 -13.71 -2.81
C ASP A 43 7.37 -14.23 -2.78
N VAL A 44 7.93 -14.36 -1.57
CA VAL A 44 9.34 -14.71 -1.36
C VAL A 44 9.52 -16.23 -1.24
N THR A 45 8.45 -17.01 -1.16
CA THR A 45 8.51 -18.46 -0.94
C THR A 45 7.45 -19.19 -1.76
N ALA A 46 7.55 -19.07 -3.10
CA ALA A 46 6.68 -19.81 -4.00
C ALA A 46 7.42 -21.02 -4.59
N SER A 47 6.81 -22.20 -4.51
CA SER A 47 7.26 -23.44 -5.17
C SER A 47 7.29 -23.34 -6.71
N MET A 48 6.74 -22.25 -7.26
CA MET A 48 6.69 -21.93 -8.69
C MET A 48 7.12 -20.47 -8.90
N SER A 49 7.76 -20.18 -10.04
CA SER A 49 8.17 -18.82 -10.42
C SER A 49 6.96 -17.88 -10.48
N ARG A 50 6.90 -16.90 -9.56
CA ARG A 50 5.89 -15.83 -9.57
C ARG A 50 6.54 -14.51 -10.02
N PRO A 51 5.76 -13.56 -10.57
CA PRO A 51 6.28 -12.22 -10.89
C PRO A 51 6.86 -11.55 -9.65
N VAL A 52 8.00 -10.87 -9.82
CA VAL A 52 8.76 -10.21 -8.73
C VAL A 52 7.90 -9.20 -7.94
N LYS A 53 6.92 -8.57 -8.61
CA LYS A 53 5.95 -7.67 -8.00
C LYS A 53 4.59 -7.84 -8.67
N GLN A 54 3.53 -8.02 -7.89
CA GLN A 54 2.15 -8.03 -8.37
C GLN A 54 1.41 -6.82 -7.80
N LEU A 55 0.78 -6.01 -8.65
CA LEU A 55 -0.11 -4.94 -8.21
C LEU A 55 -1.35 -5.57 -7.56
N LYS A 56 -1.66 -5.17 -6.33
CA LYS A 56 -2.77 -5.74 -5.54
C LYS A 56 -3.83 -4.71 -5.18
N GLY A 57 -3.47 -3.43 -5.22
CA GLY A 57 -4.40 -2.33 -4.97
C GLY A 57 -3.80 -1.02 -5.43
N PHE A 58 -4.67 -0.08 -5.76
CA PHE A 58 -4.28 1.31 -5.99
C PHE A 58 -5.37 2.24 -5.52
N GLU A 59 -4.99 3.43 -5.08
CA GLU A 59 -5.92 4.48 -4.67
C GLU A 59 -5.46 5.82 -5.24
N LYS A 60 -6.36 6.54 -5.89
CA LYS A 60 -6.11 7.91 -6.36
C LYS A 60 -6.57 8.88 -5.30
N ILE A 61 -5.65 9.70 -4.81
CA ILE A 61 -5.91 10.73 -3.81
C ILE A 61 -5.57 12.11 -4.38
N THR A 62 -6.28 13.13 -3.93
CA THR A 62 -6.00 14.53 -4.24
C THR A 62 -5.66 15.23 -2.94
N LEU A 63 -4.55 15.97 -2.92
CA LEU A 63 -4.05 16.63 -1.72
C LEU A 63 -3.70 18.08 -2.01
N LYS A 64 -4.13 18.98 -1.13
CA LYS A 64 -3.68 20.38 -1.09
C LYS A 64 -2.22 20.48 -0.65
N PRO A 65 -1.52 21.61 -0.90
CA PRO A 65 -0.19 21.84 -0.38
C PRO A 65 -0.12 21.64 1.14
N GLY A 66 0.82 20.80 1.60
CA GLY A 66 1.01 20.46 3.01
C GLY A 66 0.05 19.41 3.58
N GLU A 67 -0.98 19.02 2.83
CA GLU A 67 -1.94 18.01 3.28
C GLU A 67 -1.32 16.62 3.31
N THR A 68 -1.73 15.84 4.32
CA THR A 68 -1.33 14.44 4.49
C THR A 68 -2.58 13.58 4.61
N GLN A 69 -2.62 12.48 3.87
CA GLN A 69 -3.67 11.46 3.95
C GLN A 69 -3.07 10.09 4.21
N THR A 70 -3.73 9.31 5.07
CA THR A 70 -3.41 7.89 5.26
C THR A 70 -4.16 7.07 4.22
N VAL A 71 -3.41 6.32 3.42
CA VAL A 71 -3.95 5.35 2.46
C VAL A 71 -3.80 3.96 3.05
N SER A 72 -4.87 3.17 3.04
CA SER A 72 -4.92 1.85 3.67
C SER A 72 -5.47 0.82 2.70
N PHE A 73 -4.72 -0.26 2.52
CA PHE A 73 -5.12 -1.42 1.72
C PHE A 73 -5.43 -2.58 2.66
N PRO A 74 -6.72 -2.85 2.94
CA PRO A 74 -7.10 -4.06 3.66
C PRO A 74 -6.86 -5.27 2.74
N SER A 75 -5.95 -6.15 3.14
CA SER A 75 -5.64 -7.35 2.36
C SER A 75 -6.32 -8.56 3.02
N ASP A 76 -7.21 -9.19 2.27
CA ASP A 76 -7.55 -10.60 2.47
C ASP A 76 -6.52 -11.41 1.65
N LEU A 77 -5.54 -12.01 2.33
CA LEU A 77 -4.51 -12.82 1.68
C LEU A 77 -4.99 -14.26 1.42
N GLY A 78 -6.29 -14.56 1.58
CA GLY A 78 -6.86 -15.92 1.46
C GLY A 78 -6.69 -16.62 0.10
N TRP A 79 -5.95 -16.03 -0.83
CA TRP A 79 -5.67 -16.54 -2.17
C TRP A 79 -4.16 -16.67 -2.49
N LEU A 80 -3.28 -16.39 -1.51
CA LEU A 80 -1.86 -16.81 -1.55
C LEU A 80 -1.72 -18.21 -0.94
#